data_AF-N8VJF7-F1
#
_entry.id   AF-N8VJF7-F1
#
_cell.length_a   1.000
_cell.length_b   1.000
_cell.length_c   1.000
_cell.angle_alpha   90.00
_cell.angle_beta   90.00
_cell.angle_gamma   90.00
#
_symmetry.space_group_name_H-M   'P 1'
#
loop_
_entity.id
_entity.type
_entity.pdbx_description
1 polymer ?
#
loop_
_entity_poly.entity_id
_entity_poly.type
_entity_poly.pdbx_seq_one_letter_code
_entity_poly.pdbx_strand_id
1 'polypeptide(L)' 'MQSDNLFERAKLFTEEVGVVSVSSLQRQFLISYSQAEQLLNRLIEESICESTKTFVSDYRYGYKLHQGMK' A
#
# COMPACT_ATOMS: atom_id res chain seq x y z
N MET A 1 20.17 4.04 4.69
CA MET A 1 19.29 4.98 5.41
C MET A 1 18.18 5.62 4.54
N GLN A 2 17.96 5.22 3.27
CA GLN A 2 16.85 5.76 2.45
C GLN A 2 15.64 4.82 2.33
N SER A 3 15.82 3.51 2.44
CA SER A 3 14.75 2.52 2.31
C SER A 3 13.72 2.58 3.44
N ASP A 4 14.17 2.82 4.67
CA ASP A 4 13.30 2.82 5.85
C ASP A 4 12.34 4.03 5.86
N ASN A 5 12.66 5.09 5.11
CA ASN A 5 11.79 6.25 4.93
C ASN A 5 10.61 5.93 3.98
N LEU A 6 10.82 5.14 2.93
CA LEU A 6 9.77 4.84 1.96
C LEU A 6 8.68 3.94 2.54
N PHE A 7 9.06 2.91 3.31
CA PHE A 7 8.09 1.99 3.91
C PHE A 7 7.19 2.69 4.93
N GLU A 8 7.77 3.46 5.85
CA GLU A 8 6.99 4.21 6.85
C GLU A 8 6.04 5.23 6.20
N ARG A 9 6.49 5.92 5.15
CA ARG A 9 5.62 6.82 4.39
C ARG A 9 4.49 6.08 3.68
N ALA A 10 4.74 4.88 3.16
CA ALA A 10 3.74 4.06 2.51
C ALA A 10 2.72 3.51 3.51
N LYS A 11 3.16 3.16 4.72
CA LYS A 11 2.28 2.79 5.83
C LYS A 11 1.34 3.94 6.19
N LEU A 12 1.88 5.13 6.48
CA LEU A 12 1.08 6.32 6.79
C LEU A 12 0.10 6.66 5.67
N PHE A 13 0.55 6.61 4.42
CA PHE A 13 -0.33 6.82 3.27
C PHE A 13 -1.47 5.79 3.22
N THR A 14 -1.16 4.51 3.45
CA THR A 14 -2.16 3.42 3.47
C THR A 14 -3.19 3.62 4.58
N GLU A 15 -2.75 4.04 5.76
CA GLU A 15 -3.61 4.39 6.89
C GLU A 15 -4.52 5.58 6.56
N GLU A 16 -3.99 6.60 5.86
CA GLU A 16 -4.73 7.80 5.45
C GLU A 16 -5.80 7.49 4.39
N VAL A 17 -5.47 6.73 3.35
CA VAL A 17 -6.38 6.49 2.22
C VAL A 17 -7.26 5.26 2.39
N GLY A 18 -6.92 4.34 3.30
CA GLY A 18 -7.66 3.11 3.62
C GLY A 18 -7.62 2.03 2.53
N VAL A 19 -7.25 2.36 1.29
CA VAL A 19 -7.14 1.42 0.15
C VAL A 19 -5.96 1.80 -0.74
N VAL A 20 -5.07 0.84 -1.02
CA VAL A 20 -3.90 1.06 -1.89
C VAL A 20 -3.82 0.04 -3.04
N SER A 21 -3.12 0.39 -4.11
CA SER A 21 -2.81 -0.48 -5.25
C SER A 21 -1.38 -0.21 -5.71
N VAL A 22 -0.80 -1.12 -6.50
CA VAL A 22 0.52 -0.87 -7.11
C VAL A 22 0.53 0.47 -7.86
N SER A 23 -0.52 0.74 -8.64
CA SER A 23 -0.62 1.98 -9.41
C SER A 23 -0.70 3.25 -8.55
N SER A 24 -1.38 3.19 -7.38
CA SER A 24 -1.47 4.33 -6.49
C SER A 24 -0.13 4.58 -5.78
N LEU A 25 0.57 3.52 -5.38
CA LEU A 25 1.92 3.61 -4.80
C LEU A 25 2.93 4.18 -5.80
N GLN A 26 2.89 3.74 -7.07
CA GLN A 26 3.73 4.29 -8.13
C GLN A 26 3.55 5.80 -8.28
N ARG A 27 2.30 6.27 -8.36
CA ARG A 27 1.99 7.70 -8.54
C ARG A 27 2.35 8.52 -7.30
N GLN A 28 2.11 7.99 -6.10
CA GLN A 28 2.35 8.70 -4.85
C GLN A 28 3.85 8.86 -4.55
N PHE A 29 4.64 7.82 -4.81
CA PHE A 29 6.07 7.79 -4.43
C PHE A 29 7.02 7.96 -5.62
N LEU A 30 6.50 8.09 -6.84
CA LEU A 30 7.27 8.22 -8.08
C LEU A 30 8.30 7.08 -8.26
N ILE A 31 7.84 5.86 -7.98
CA ILE A 31 8.64 4.63 -8.05
C ILE A 31 8.22 3.74 -9.22
N SER A 32 9.12 2.83 -9.63
CA SER A 32 8.82 1.86 -10.67
C SER A 32 7.70 0.90 -10.26
N TYR A 33 7.13 0.18 -11.23
CA TYR A 33 6.16 -0.88 -10.96
C TYR A 33 6.74 -1.94 -10.01
N SER A 34 7.96 -2.41 -10.29
CA SER A 34 8.61 -3.45 -9.47
C SER A 34 8.86 -2.98 -8.03
N GLN A 35 9.26 -1.72 -7.85
CA GLN A 35 9.43 -1.13 -6.52
C GLN A 35 8.10 -1.01 -5.78
N ALA A 36 7.03 -0.59 -6.46
CA ALA A 36 5.70 -0.49 -5.87
C ALA A 36 5.10 -1.86 -5.53
N GLU A 37 5.34 -2.88 -6.33
CA GLU A 37 4.91 -4.26 -6.07
C GLU A 37 5.64 -4.84 -4.85
N GLN A 38 6.96 -4.66 -4.75
CA GLN A 38 7.73 -5.04 -3.56
C GLN A 38 7.25 -4.32 -2.30
N LEU A 39 6.97 -3.02 -2.41
CA LEU A 39 6.46 -2.21 -1.31
C LEU A 39 5.08 -2.69 -0.86
N LEU A 40 4.19 -2.99 -1.80
CA LEU A 40 2.86 -3.55 -1.50
C LEU A 40 2.95 -4.91 -0.82
N ASN A 41 3.80 -5.81 -1.31
CA ASN A 41 4.01 -7.12 -0.70
C ASN A 41 4.46 -6.98 0.75
N ARG A 42 5.39 -6.05 1.02
CA ARG A 42 5.85 -5.77 2.38
C ARG A 42 4.74 -5.21 3.28
N LEU A 43 3.86 -4.35 2.75
CA LEU A 43 2.69 -3.85 3.50
C LEU A 43 1.70 -4.97 3.84
N ILE A 44 1.58 -5.99 2.98
CA ILE A 44 0.75 -7.18 3.23
C ILE A 44 1.41 -8.10 4.27
N GLU A 45 2.71 -8.36 4.13
CA GLU A 45 3.49 -9.19 5.08
C GLU A 45 3.45 -8.62 6.50
N GLU A 46 3.58 -7.30 6.65
CA GLU A 46 3.49 -6.59 7.93
C GLU A 46 2.03 -6.37 8.39
N SER A 47 1.05 -7.00 7.72
CA SER A 47 -0.38 -6.91 8.04
C SER A 47 -0.92 -5.47 8.11
N ILE A 48 -0.33 -4.55 7.34
CA ILE A 48 -0.85 -3.19 7.14
C ILE A 48 -2.01 -3.23 6.15
N CYS A 49 -1.87 -4.00 5.07
CA CYS A 49 -2.94 -4.24 4.09
C CYS A 49 -3.43 -5.68 4.16
N GLU A 50 -4.70 -5.91 3.82
CA GLU A 50 -5.21 -7.23 3.50
C GLU A 50 -4.50 -7.80 2.26
N SER A 51 -4.28 -9.12 2.25
CA SER A 51 -3.74 -9.83 1.08
C SER A 51 -4.77 -10.00 -0.05
N THR A 52 -6.05 -9.73 0.24
CA THR A 52 -7.15 -9.93 -0.71
C THR A 52 -7.41 -8.65 -1.51
N LYS A 53 -7.23 -8.74 -2.82
CA LYS A 53 -7.57 -7.67 -3.75
C LYS A 53 -9.09 -7.48 -3.78
N THR A 54 -9.55 -6.35 -3.28
CA THR A 54 -10.97 -6.00 -3.21
C THR A 54 -11.34 -4.99 -4.28
N PHE A 55 -12.53 -5.13 -4.87
CA PHE A 55 -13.11 -4.09 -5.72
C PHE A 55 -13.63 -2.95 -4.85
N VAL A 56 -13.14 -1.74 -5.10
CA VAL A 56 -13.52 -0.50 -4.42
C VAL A 56 -14.01 0.47 -5.48
N SER A 57 -15.30 0.83 -5.38
CA SER A 57 -16.06 1.58 -6.40
C SER A 57 -15.31 2.78 -6.97
N ASP A 58 -14.60 3.52 -6.12
CA ASP A 58 -13.93 4.78 -6.52
C ASP A 58 -12.49 4.58 -7.03
N TYR A 59 -11.85 3.44 -6.73
CA TYR A 59 -10.42 3.19 -6.99
C TYR A 59 -10.15 1.99 -7.91
N ARG A 60 -11.20 1.33 -8.43
CA ARG A 60 -11.15 0.04 -9.14
C ARG A 60 -10.75 -1.11 -8.20
N TYR A 61 -9.58 -1.73 -8.37
CA TYR A 61 -9.12 -2.84 -7.53
C TYR A 61 -7.97 -2.39 -6.62
N GLY A 62 -8.08 -2.66 -5.32
CA GLY A 62 -7.06 -2.31 -4.33
C GLY A 62 -7.03 -3.26 -3.14
N TYR A 63 -6.10 -3.03 -2.24
CA TYR A 63 -5.87 -3.77 -1.00
C TYR A 63 -6.26 -2.85 0.15
N LYS A 64 -7.20 -3.31 0.96
CA LYS A 64 -7.75 -2.53 2.07
C LYS A 64 -6.79 -2.53 3.24
N LEU A 65 -6.81 -1.45 4.02
CA LEU A 65 -6.16 -1.40 5.33
C LEU A 65 -6.69 -2.54 6.20
N HIS A 66 -5.79 -3.24 6.88
CA HIS A 66 -6.15 -4.33 7.79
C HIS A 66 -6.86 -3.76 9.02
N GLN A 67 -8.13 -4.12 9.21
CA GLN A 67 -8.97 -3.60 10.32
C GLN A 67 -8.54 -4.06 11.72
N GLY A 68 -7.48 -4.88 11.83
CA GLY A 68 -6.89 -5.31 13.10
C GLY A 68 -5.94 -4.29 13.74
N MET A 69 -5.64 -3.16 13.07
CA MET A 69 -4.82 -2.08 13.63
C MET A 69 -5.69 -1.19 14.54
N LYS A 70 -5.86 -1.60 15.80
CA LYS A 70 -6.38 -0.75 16.89
C LYS A 70 -5.34 -0.59 17.98
#